data_AF-A0AAU9F5A2-F1
#
_entry.id   AF-A0AAU9F5A2-F1
#
_cell.length_a   1.000
_cell.length_b   1.000
_cell.length_c   1.000
_cell.angle_alpha   90.00
_cell.angle_beta   90.00
_cell.angle_gamma   90.00
#
_symmetry.space_group_name_H-M   'P 1'
#
loop_
_entity.id
_entity.type
_entity.pdbx_description
1 polymer ?
#
loop_
_entity_poly.entity_id
_entity_poly.type
_entity_poly.pdbx_seq_one_letter_code
_entity_poly.pdbx_strand_id
1 'polypeptide(L)'
;MKLVHKVMDFEVGQADEAARTFWAVASSPTVDRQGDLIEPAGWDFANFLKNPVIPWSHDYASPPVARALAVKVENGRLLFKAQFPTAEEYAFADTIYRLYKGGYLRAFSVGFAPLESEAATHKLGGRTISGTRYTRQELYEISCVTLPANPEALVALGLGGPRPNPSPAAPFTPSPARTPGAPGAVHPLAARALAQAALGELIAARLRYHLGLLN
;
A
#
# COMPACT_ATOMS: atom_id res chain seq x y z
N MET A 1 -13.07 -9.62 -32.59
CA MET A 1 -13.74 -8.81 -31.55
C MET A 1 -12.69 -7.91 -30.90
N LYS A 2 -12.73 -6.60 -31.15
CA LYS A 2 -11.67 -5.65 -30.74
C LYS A 2 -11.92 -5.26 -29.28
N LEU A 3 -11.00 -5.57 -28.37
CA LEU A 3 -11.08 -5.11 -26.98
C LEU A 3 -10.96 -3.58 -27.00
N VAL A 4 -12.04 -2.88 -26.64
CA VAL A 4 -12.01 -1.44 -26.40
C VAL A 4 -11.42 -1.25 -25.01
N HIS A 5 -10.16 -0.83 -24.95
CA HIS A 5 -9.59 -0.33 -23.70
C HIS A 5 -10.31 0.98 -23.38
N LYS A 6 -11.32 0.95 -22.50
CA LYS A 6 -11.81 2.15 -21.82
C LYS A 6 -10.74 2.56 -20.82
N VAL A 7 -9.75 3.29 -21.30
CA VAL A 7 -8.93 4.12 -20.42
C VAL A 7 -9.84 5.29 -20.05
N MET A 8 -10.37 5.27 -18.84
CA MET A 8 -11.04 6.43 -18.26
C MET A 8 -9.93 7.41 -17.90
N ASP A 9 -9.73 8.42 -18.74
CA ASP A 9 -8.94 9.59 -18.37
C ASP A 9 -9.67 10.26 -17.21
N PHE A 10 -9.06 10.21 -16.03
CA PHE A 10 -9.50 10.98 -14.88
C PHE A 10 -8.47 12.10 -14.72
N GLU A 11 -8.89 13.36 -14.87
CA GLU A 11 -8.10 14.52 -14.46
C GLU A 11 -8.18 14.66 -12.94
N VAL A 12 -7.36 13.90 -12.23
CA VAL A 12 -7.13 14.12 -10.81
C VAL A 12 -6.09 15.23 -10.76
N GLY A 13 -6.44 16.35 -10.11
CA GLY A 13 -5.61 17.55 -10.08
C GLY A 13 -4.12 17.27 -9.86
N GLN A 14 -3.28 17.94 -10.66
CA GLN A 14 -1.83 17.89 -10.61
C GLN A 14 -1.33 18.06 -9.17
N ALA A 15 -0.31 17.30 -8.78
CA ALA A 15 0.26 17.46 -7.46
C ALA A 15 0.87 18.84 -7.28
N ASP A 16 0.64 19.41 -6.10
CA ASP A 16 1.27 20.64 -5.67
C ASP A 16 2.49 20.26 -4.84
N GLU A 17 3.67 20.34 -5.46
CA GLU A 17 4.92 19.98 -4.79
C GLU A 17 5.27 20.95 -3.66
N ALA A 18 4.90 22.23 -3.78
CA ALA A 18 5.19 23.24 -2.78
C ALA A 18 4.33 23.03 -1.54
N ALA A 19 3.04 22.77 -1.74
CA ALA A 19 2.12 22.44 -0.65
C ALA A 19 2.20 20.97 -0.20
N ARG A 20 2.98 20.14 -0.92
CA ARG A 20 3.12 18.68 -0.73
C ARG A 20 1.79 17.96 -0.72
N THR A 21 0.92 18.33 -1.66
CA THR A 21 -0.43 17.79 -1.76
C THR A 21 -0.71 17.10 -3.08
N PHE A 22 -1.55 16.07 -3.01
CA PHE A 22 -2.07 15.38 -4.19
C PHE A 22 -3.34 14.64 -3.84
N TRP A 23 -4.10 14.31 -4.88
CA TRP A 23 -5.31 13.51 -4.77
C TRP A 23 -5.02 12.04 -5.07
N ALA A 24 -5.72 11.15 -4.39
CA ALA A 24 -5.59 9.71 -4.57
C ALA A 24 -6.93 8.99 -4.34
N VAL A 25 -6.99 7.74 -4.80
CA VAL A 25 -8.10 6.83 -4.51
C VAL A 25 -7.80 6.10 -3.20
N ALA A 26 -8.72 6.17 -2.24
CA ALA A 26 -8.63 5.41 -0.99
C ALA A 26 -9.41 4.09 -1.08
N SER A 27 -10.52 4.05 -1.81
CA SER A 27 -11.34 2.84 -1.98
C SER A 27 -12.19 2.89 -3.26
N SER A 28 -12.58 1.71 -3.75
CA SER A 28 -13.46 1.50 -4.91
C SER A 28 -14.41 0.32 -4.64
N PRO A 29 -15.52 0.15 -5.38
CA PRO A 29 -16.42 -0.99 -5.26
C PRO A 29 -15.84 -2.29 -5.85
N THR A 30 -14.55 -2.32 -6.17
CA THR A 30 -13.86 -3.53 -6.63
C THR A 30 -13.71 -4.50 -5.47
N VAL A 31 -14.03 -5.78 -5.70
CA VAL A 31 -13.76 -6.85 -4.74
C VAL A 31 -12.28 -6.85 -4.39
N ASP A 32 -11.99 -6.71 -3.10
CA ASP A 32 -10.63 -6.54 -2.63
C ASP A 32 -9.89 -7.89 -2.50
N ARG A 33 -8.63 -7.84 -2.05
CA ARG A 33 -7.80 -9.05 -1.90
C ARG A 33 -8.29 -10.01 -0.80
N GLN A 34 -9.18 -9.57 0.07
CA GLN A 34 -9.78 -10.34 1.16
C GLN A 34 -11.16 -10.89 0.77
N GLY A 35 -11.69 -10.49 -0.39
CA GLY A 35 -13.02 -10.89 -0.87
C GLY A 35 -14.11 -9.90 -0.50
N ASP A 36 -13.75 -8.77 0.10
CA ASP A 36 -14.70 -7.77 0.58
C ASP A 36 -15.05 -6.76 -0.52
N LEU A 37 -16.26 -6.22 -0.45
CA LEU A 37 -16.75 -5.16 -1.32
C LEU A 37 -17.27 -4.02 -0.47
N ILE A 38 -16.78 -2.80 -0.70
CA ILE A 38 -17.20 -1.61 0.06
C ILE A 38 -17.99 -0.70 -0.86
N GLU A 39 -19.26 -0.46 -0.53
CA GLU A 39 -20.14 0.42 -1.31
C GLU A 39 -19.76 1.90 -1.09
N PRO A 40 -19.38 2.64 -2.15
CA PRO A 40 -18.96 4.03 -2.01
C PRO A 40 -20.02 4.96 -1.42
N ALA A 41 -21.31 4.67 -1.67
CA ALA A 41 -22.41 5.47 -1.14
C ALA A 41 -22.59 5.31 0.39
N GLY A 42 -22.00 4.26 0.98
CA GLY A 42 -22.16 3.92 2.40
C GLY A 42 -21.21 4.64 3.36
N TRP A 43 -20.30 5.47 2.86
CA TRP A 43 -19.30 6.13 3.70
C TRP A 43 -19.89 7.22 4.59
N ASP A 44 -19.67 7.09 5.90
CA ASP A 44 -19.86 8.15 6.89
C ASP A 44 -18.51 8.79 7.22
N PHE A 45 -18.41 10.11 6.99
CA PHE A 45 -17.20 10.91 7.23
C PHE A 45 -17.27 11.76 8.50
N ALA A 46 -18.38 11.74 9.25
CA ALA A 46 -18.66 12.71 10.30
C ALA A 46 -17.57 12.77 11.38
N ASN A 47 -17.05 11.61 11.80
CA ASN A 47 -15.97 11.55 12.79
C ASN A 47 -14.58 11.72 12.17
N PHE A 48 -14.34 11.14 10.99
CA PHE A 48 -13.09 11.31 10.24
C PHE A 48 -12.75 12.80 10.02
N LEU A 49 -13.73 13.62 9.63
CA LEU A 49 -13.51 15.04 9.36
C LEU A 49 -13.13 15.85 10.60
N LYS A 50 -13.40 15.35 11.81
CA LYS A 50 -12.95 16.00 13.06
C LYS A 50 -11.45 15.83 13.27
N ASN A 51 -10.87 14.75 12.76
CA ASN A 51 -9.43 14.45 12.84
C ASN A 51 -8.96 13.61 11.63
N PRO A 52 -8.77 14.23 10.44
CA PRO A 52 -8.55 13.51 9.19
C PRO A 52 -7.10 13.04 9.02
N VAL A 53 -6.70 12.06 9.82
CA VAL A 53 -5.31 11.55 9.88
C VAL A 53 -5.00 10.53 8.79
N ILE A 54 -3.74 10.53 8.36
CA ILE A 54 -3.18 9.53 7.45
C ILE A 54 -1.96 8.87 8.13
N PRO A 55 -2.13 7.73 8.81
CA PRO A 55 -1.03 7.00 9.43
C PRO A 55 -0.20 6.23 8.39
N TRP A 56 0.95 5.73 8.83
CA TRP A 56 1.75 4.78 8.06
C TRP A 56 1.38 3.35 8.43
N SER A 57 1.02 2.53 7.45
CA SER A 57 0.78 1.08 7.60
C SER A 57 -0.17 0.70 8.75
N HIS A 58 -1.26 1.46 8.91
CA HIS A 58 -2.23 1.27 10.00
C HIS A 58 -1.64 1.37 11.42
N ASP A 59 -0.49 2.05 11.55
CA ASP A 59 0.16 2.26 12.84
C ASP A 59 -0.50 3.41 13.61
N TYR A 60 -1.16 3.06 14.71
CA TYR A 60 -1.79 4.01 15.64
C TYR A 60 -0.90 4.36 16.84
N ALA A 61 0.29 3.78 16.95
CA ALA A 61 1.25 4.06 18.01
C ALA A 61 2.18 5.24 17.67
N SER A 62 2.37 5.52 16.37
CA SER A 62 3.20 6.62 15.87
C SER A 62 2.35 7.83 15.44
N PRO A 63 2.94 9.05 15.39
CA PRO A 63 2.29 10.19 14.76
C PRO A 63 1.93 9.92 13.30
N PRO A 64 0.82 10.47 12.77
CA PRO A 64 0.44 10.28 11.38
C PRO A 64 1.45 10.92 10.43
N VAL A 65 1.60 10.34 9.24
CA VAL A 65 2.56 10.80 8.22
C VAL A 65 1.98 11.85 7.28
N ALA A 66 0.66 12.01 7.26
CA ALA A 66 -0.02 13.06 6.50
C ALA A 66 -1.39 13.36 7.12
N ARG A 67 -2.09 14.34 6.54
CA ARG A 67 -3.51 14.60 6.80
C ARG A 67 -4.30 14.68 5.51
N ALA A 68 -5.59 14.37 5.56
CA ALA A 68 -6.50 14.59 4.44
C ALA A 68 -7.09 16.01 4.52
N LEU A 69 -6.88 16.81 3.47
CA LEU A 69 -7.47 18.15 3.32
C LEU A 69 -8.91 18.09 2.81
N ALA A 70 -9.26 17.01 2.13
CA ALA A 70 -10.60 16.77 1.60
C ALA A 70 -10.80 15.27 1.43
N VAL A 71 -12.05 14.84 1.54
CA VAL A 71 -12.53 13.50 1.20
C VAL A 71 -13.87 13.62 0.48
N LYS A 72 -14.08 12.86 -0.59
CA LYS A 72 -15.33 12.86 -1.34
C LYS A 72 -15.55 11.53 -2.06
N VAL A 73 -16.80 11.21 -2.33
CA VAL A 73 -17.17 10.14 -3.25
C VAL A 73 -17.45 10.77 -4.61
N GLU A 74 -16.74 10.32 -5.64
CA GLU A 74 -16.89 10.81 -7.00
C GLU A 74 -16.68 9.66 -7.98
N ASN A 75 -17.55 9.54 -8.98
CA ASN A 75 -17.51 8.46 -9.98
C ASN A 75 -17.43 7.05 -9.36
N GLY A 76 -18.13 6.84 -8.24
CA GLY A 76 -18.15 5.56 -7.53
C GLY A 76 -16.83 5.21 -6.86
N ARG A 77 -15.96 6.16 -6.54
CA ARG A 77 -14.73 5.93 -5.78
C ARG A 77 -14.62 6.89 -4.60
N LEU A 78 -13.98 6.43 -3.53
CA LEU A 78 -13.57 7.29 -2.43
C LEU A 78 -12.26 7.97 -2.80
N LEU A 79 -12.30 9.29 -2.93
CA LEU A 79 -11.16 10.14 -3.23
C LEU A 79 -10.80 10.99 -2.00
N PHE A 80 -9.52 11.29 -1.85
CA PHE A 80 -9.04 12.19 -0.81
C PHE A 80 -7.83 12.99 -1.29
N LYS A 81 -7.63 14.17 -0.71
CA LYS A 81 -6.47 15.03 -0.95
C LYS A 81 -5.51 14.93 0.22
N ALA A 82 -4.38 14.27 0.04
CA ALA A 82 -3.34 14.17 1.06
C ALA A 82 -2.51 15.46 1.15
N GLN A 83 -2.02 15.78 2.34
CA GLN A 83 -0.96 16.75 2.58
C GLN A 83 0.08 16.15 3.53
N PHE A 84 1.34 16.13 3.08
CA PHE A 84 2.48 15.69 3.90
C PHE A 84 3.17 16.89 4.56
N PRO A 85 3.63 16.76 5.81
CA PRO A 85 4.43 17.78 6.48
C PRO A 85 5.80 17.90 5.83
N THR A 86 6.49 19.02 6.09
CA THR A 86 7.87 19.26 5.69
C THR A 86 8.86 18.32 6.40
N ALA A 87 10.09 18.24 5.88
CA ALA A 87 11.16 17.47 6.52
C ALA A 87 11.51 17.98 7.93
N GLU A 88 11.33 19.28 8.16
CA GLU A 88 11.62 19.96 9.43
C GLU A 88 10.53 19.65 10.48
N GLU A 89 9.28 19.55 10.06
CA GLU A 89 8.16 19.15 10.93
C GLU A 89 8.20 17.65 11.28
N TYR A 90 8.46 16.77 10.30
CA TYR A 90 8.52 15.33 10.55
C TYR A 90 9.33 14.57 9.47
N ALA A 91 10.59 14.25 9.77
CA ALA A 91 11.52 13.62 8.83
C ALA A 91 11.08 12.25 8.30
N PHE A 92 10.36 11.45 9.11
CA PHE A 92 9.85 10.16 8.67
C PHE A 92 8.74 10.32 7.62
N ALA A 93 7.76 11.19 7.89
CA ALA A 93 6.73 11.54 6.91
C ALA A 93 7.32 12.10 5.61
N ASP A 94 8.41 12.86 5.71
CA ASP A 94 9.12 13.33 4.53
C ASP A 94 9.73 12.22 3.68
N THR A 95 10.28 11.19 4.34
CA THR A 95 10.76 10.00 3.65
C THR A 95 9.61 9.30 2.91
N ILE A 96 8.46 9.14 3.56
CA ILE A 96 7.26 8.53 2.93
C ILE A 96 6.79 9.36 1.72
N TYR A 97 6.70 10.69 1.86
CA TYR A 97 6.36 11.58 0.75
C TYR A 97 7.33 11.43 -0.43
N ARG A 98 8.64 11.39 -0.17
CA ARG A 98 9.66 11.18 -1.21
C ARG A 98 9.50 9.84 -1.93
N LEU A 99 9.07 8.78 -1.24
CA LEU A 99 8.76 7.50 -1.86
C LEU A 99 7.53 7.58 -2.78
N TYR A 100 6.49 8.33 -2.39
CA TYR A 100 5.34 8.61 -3.26
C TYR A 100 5.73 9.45 -4.48
N LYS A 101 6.50 10.54 -4.26
CA LYS A 101 7.02 11.39 -5.34
C LYS A 101 7.93 10.63 -6.29
N GLY A 102 8.77 9.72 -5.77
CA GLY A 102 9.64 8.88 -6.58
C GLY A 102 8.92 7.72 -7.29
N GLY A 103 7.63 7.49 -7.01
CA GLY A 103 6.86 6.38 -7.57
C GLY A 103 7.16 5.01 -6.96
N TYR A 104 8.02 4.94 -5.93
CA TYR A 104 8.32 3.71 -5.18
C TYR A 104 7.13 3.24 -4.33
N LEU A 105 6.33 4.19 -3.87
CA LEU A 105 5.12 3.96 -3.09
C LEU A 105 3.94 4.60 -3.81
N ARG A 106 2.79 3.91 -3.86
CA ARG A 106 1.62 4.40 -4.58
C ARG A 106 0.30 4.05 -3.91
N ALA A 107 0.30 3.18 -2.92
CA ALA A 107 -0.92 2.57 -2.41
C ALA A 107 -1.41 3.22 -1.13
N PHE A 108 -2.73 3.18 -0.95
CA PHE A 108 -3.41 3.55 0.27
C PHE A 108 -4.38 2.44 0.69
N SER A 109 -4.76 2.41 1.95
CA SER A 109 -5.81 1.55 2.45
C SER A 109 -6.73 2.34 3.35
N VAL A 110 -7.95 1.85 3.53
CA VAL A 110 -8.90 2.42 4.50
C VAL A 110 -8.98 1.52 5.72
N GLY A 111 -9.14 2.14 6.88
CA GLY A 111 -9.58 1.54 8.12
C GLY A 111 -10.96 2.11 8.44
N PHE A 112 -11.90 1.24 8.78
CA PHE A 112 -13.30 1.61 8.95
C PHE A 112 -14.02 0.68 9.92
N ALA A 113 -15.13 1.15 10.48
CA ALA A 113 -16.07 0.29 11.18
C ALA A 113 -17.27 -0.07 10.28
N PRO A 114 -17.64 -1.35 10.20
CA PRO A 114 -18.87 -1.75 9.54
C PRO A 114 -20.07 -1.29 10.37
N LEU A 115 -21.03 -0.66 9.70
CA LEU A 115 -22.30 -0.28 10.32
C LEU A 115 -23.44 -1.15 9.76
N GLU A 116 -23.40 -1.46 8.47
CA GLU A 116 -24.27 -2.42 7.80
C GLU A 116 -23.46 -3.27 6.81
N SER A 117 -23.68 -4.59 6.85
CA SER A 117 -22.95 -5.52 5.99
C SER A 117 -23.71 -6.83 5.77
N GLU A 118 -23.39 -7.51 4.68
CA GLU A 118 -23.92 -8.82 4.32
C GLU A 118 -22.81 -9.75 3.83
N ALA A 119 -22.97 -11.06 4.02
CA ALA A 119 -22.03 -12.04 3.48
C ALA A 119 -22.09 -12.00 1.95
N ALA A 120 -20.92 -11.97 1.30
CA ALA A 120 -20.79 -11.89 -0.13
C ALA A 120 -19.97 -13.06 -0.68
N THR A 121 -20.29 -13.48 -1.90
CA THR A 121 -19.53 -14.50 -2.62
C THR A 121 -19.38 -14.09 -4.06
N HIS A 122 -18.13 -14.07 -4.53
CA HIS A 122 -17.73 -13.58 -5.83
C HIS A 122 -17.06 -14.69 -6.64
N LYS A 123 -17.30 -14.70 -7.96
CA LYS A 123 -16.57 -15.56 -8.89
C LYS A 123 -15.53 -14.72 -9.63
N LEU A 124 -14.26 -14.88 -9.26
CA LEU A 124 -13.14 -14.12 -9.85
C LEU A 124 -12.11 -15.09 -10.43
N GLY A 125 -11.80 -14.98 -11.72
CA GLY A 125 -10.79 -15.84 -12.38
C GLY A 125 -11.08 -17.34 -12.27
N GLY A 126 -12.36 -17.74 -12.27
CA GLY A 126 -12.78 -19.14 -12.13
C GLY A 126 -12.75 -19.68 -10.68
N ARG A 127 -12.40 -18.86 -9.69
CA ARG A 127 -12.40 -19.22 -8.26
C ARG A 127 -13.57 -18.54 -7.56
N THR A 128 -14.15 -19.24 -6.59
CA THR A 128 -15.12 -18.67 -5.65
C THR A 128 -14.34 -18.06 -4.48
N ILE A 129 -14.60 -16.78 -4.20
CA ILE A 129 -14.03 -16.04 -3.08
C ILE A 129 -15.21 -15.56 -2.24
N SER A 130 -15.18 -15.85 -0.94
CA SER A 130 -16.16 -15.35 0.01
C SER A 130 -15.56 -14.19 0.79
N GLY A 131 -16.39 -13.21 1.13
CA GLY A 131 -16.04 -12.06 1.94
C GLY A 131 -17.31 -11.35 2.41
N THR A 132 -17.20 -10.06 2.62
CA THR A 132 -18.27 -9.23 3.18
C THR A 132 -18.54 -8.05 2.27
N ARG A 133 -19.81 -7.80 1.99
CA ARG A 133 -20.24 -6.56 1.35
C ARG A 133 -20.68 -5.58 2.41
N TYR A 134 -19.99 -4.45 2.49
CA TYR A 134 -20.33 -3.34 3.39
C TYR A 134 -21.17 -2.32 2.64
N THR A 135 -22.41 -2.12 3.09
CA THR A 135 -23.35 -1.15 2.51
C THR A 135 -23.34 0.17 3.25
N ARG A 136 -22.91 0.18 4.52
CA ARG A 136 -22.71 1.39 5.33
C ARG A 136 -21.53 1.21 6.28
N GLN A 137 -20.64 2.20 6.33
CA GLN A 137 -19.39 2.11 7.09
C GLN A 137 -18.89 3.49 7.52
N GLU A 138 -18.38 3.58 8.75
CA GLU A 138 -17.72 4.78 9.26
C GLU A 138 -16.24 4.76 8.90
N LEU A 139 -15.75 5.82 8.25
CA LEU A 139 -14.32 5.94 7.96
C LEU A 139 -13.56 6.31 9.24
N TYR A 140 -12.56 5.51 9.61
CA TYR A 140 -11.66 5.81 10.73
C TYR A 140 -10.40 6.51 10.24
N GLU A 141 -9.81 6.01 9.16
CA GLU A 141 -8.52 6.48 8.68
C GLU A 141 -8.30 6.15 7.20
N ILE A 142 -7.30 6.80 6.59
CA ILE A 142 -6.76 6.44 5.29
C ILE A 142 -5.25 6.29 5.44
N SER A 143 -4.70 5.09 5.29
CA SER A 143 -3.29 4.81 5.59
C SER A 143 -2.43 4.77 4.34
N CYS A 144 -1.22 5.32 4.42
CA CYS A 144 -0.16 5.01 3.48
C CYS A 144 0.29 3.54 3.67
N VAL A 145 0.24 2.70 2.63
CA VAL A 145 0.58 1.27 2.75
C VAL A 145 1.46 0.78 1.61
N THR A 146 2.27 -0.24 1.89
CA THR A 146 3.04 -0.94 0.86
C THR A 146 2.15 -1.74 -0.10
N LEU A 147 1.11 -2.38 0.43
CA LEU A 147 0.15 -3.18 -0.32
C LEU A 147 -1.27 -2.85 0.16
N PRO A 148 -2.19 -2.44 -0.72
CA PRO A 148 -3.54 -2.13 -0.32
C PRO A 148 -4.40 -3.39 -0.27
N ALA A 149 -5.46 -3.40 0.54
CA ALA A 149 -6.50 -4.43 0.42
C ALA A 149 -7.22 -4.25 -0.93
N ASN A 150 -7.74 -3.05 -1.18
CA ASN A 150 -8.37 -2.67 -2.45
C ASN A 150 -7.32 -2.41 -3.55
N PRO A 151 -7.30 -3.15 -4.67
CA PRO A 151 -6.27 -3.01 -5.70
C PRO A 151 -6.30 -1.67 -6.45
N GLU A 152 -7.41 -0.93 -6.40
CA GLU A 152 -7.53 0.39 -7.05
C GLU A 152 -7.18 1.57 -6.12
N ALA A 153 -6.91 1.32 -4.84
CA ALA A 153 -6.57 2.36 -3.86
C ALA A 153 -5.12 2.86 -4.05
N LEU A 154 -4.94 3.65 -5.12
CA LEU A 154 -3.65 4.14 -5.58
C LEU A 154 -3.66 5.66 -5.78
N VAL A 155 -2.47 6.26 -5.73
CA VAL A 155 -2.24 7.63 -6.23
C VAL A 155 -2.67 7.70 -7.69
N ALA A 156 -3.55 8.66 -7.98
CA ALA A 156 -3.93 8.95 -9.35
C ALA A 156 -2.78 9.63 -10.09
N LEU A 157 -2.63 9.30 -11.37
CA LEU A 157 -1.44 9.64 -12.15
C LEU A 157 -1.14 11.15 -12.20
N GLY A 158 0.13 11.48 -11.96
CA GLY A 158 0.65 12.85 -12.01
C GLY A 158 1.94 13.07 -11.22
N LEU A 159 2.29 12.15 -10.30
CA LEU A 159 3.43 12.35 -9.38
C LEU A 159 4.72 11.58 -9.68
N GLY A 160 4.71 10.55 -10.54
CA GLY A 160 5.93 9.75 -10.71
C GLY A 160 5.91 8.83 -11.93
N GLY A 161 6.87 9.08 -12.83
CA GLY A 161 7.51 8.13 -13.75
C GLY A 161 6.63 7.37 -14.76
N PRO A 162 7.26 6.77 -15.79
CA PRO A 162 6.56 5.91 -16.74
C PRO A 162 5.84 4.78 -16.01
N ARG A 163 4.56 4.55 -16.32
CA ARG A 163 3.90 3.29 -15.94
C ARG A 163 4.69 2.15 -16.61
N PRO A 164 5.02 1.06 -15.90
CA PRO A 164 5.22 -0.20 -16.59
C PRO A 164 3.93 -0.47 -17.35
N ASN A 165 3.99 -0.45 -18.68
CA ASN A 165 2.84 -0.77 -19.50
C ASN A 165 2.43 -2.21 -19.12
N PRO A 166 1.20 -2.46 -18.65
CA PRO A 166 0.75 -3.83 -18.50
C PRO A 166 0.60 -4.39 -19.91
N SER A 167 1.71 -4.94 -20.44
CA SER A 167 1.62 -5.81 -21.62
C SER A 167 0.58 -6.87 -21.29
N PRO A 168 -0.34 -7.19 -22.21
CA PRO A 168 -1.24 -8.32 -22.00
C PRO A 168 -0.36 -9.51 -21.63
N ALA A 169 -0.60 -10.08 -20.45
CA ALA A 169 0.17 -11.22 -19.97
C ALA A 169 0.21 -12.23 -21.12
N ALA A 170 1.40 -12.52 -21.63
CA ALA A 170 1.56 -13.60 -22.59
C ALA A 170 0.90 -14.83 -21.97
N PRO A 171 0.10 -15.61 -22.73
CA PRO A 171 -0.51 -16.81 -22.20
C PRO A 171 0.58 -17.62 -21.51
N PHE A 172 0.34 -17.94 -20.24
CA PHE A 172 1.28 -18.73 -19.44
C PHE A 172 1.44 -20.06 -20.16
N THR A 173 2.55 -20.21 -20.88
CA THR A 173 2.94 -21.51 -21.41
C THR A 173 3.46 -22.26 -20.19
N PRO A 174 2.81 -23.36 -19.77
CA PRO A 174 3.39 -24.18 -18.72
C PRO A 174 4.75 -24.63 -19.23
N SER A 175 5.81 -24.13 -18.58
CA SER A 175 7.15 -24.64 -18.81
C SER A 175 7.11 -26.15 -18.53
N PRO A 176 7.71 -27.00 -19.40
CA PRO A 176 7.69 -28.44 -19.18
C PRO A 176 8.17 -28.72 -17.75
N ALA A 177 7.47 -29.64 -17.08
CA ALA A 177 7.70 -30.00 -15.69
C ALA A 177 9.21 -30.04 -15.41
N ARG A 178 9.69 -29.08 -14.62
CA ARG A 178 11.08 -29.05 -14.20
C ARG A 178 11.28 -30.32 -13.39
N THR A 179 12.03 -31.27 -13.93
CA THR A 179 12.53 -32.42 -13.16
C THR A 179 13.19 -31.88 -11.90
N PRO A 180 13.10 -32.58 -10.75
CA PRO A 180 13.72 -32.12 -9.51
C PRO A 180 15.23 -31.99 -9.73
N GLY A 181 15.69 -30.77 -10.03
CA GLY A 181 17.09 -30.42 -10.09
C GLY A 181 17.62 -30.33 -8.66
N ALA A 182 18.78 -30.94 -8.44
CA ALA A 182 19.52 -30.96 -7.18
C ALA A 182 19.55 -29.60 -6.47
N PRO A 183 19.61 -29.57 -5.12
CA PRO A 183 19.61 -28.34 -4.34
C PRO A 183 20.69 -27.38 -4.86
N GLY A 184 20.25 -26.17 -5.22
CA GLY A 184 21.11 -25.13 -5.78
C GLY A 184 22.27 -24.83 -4.83
N ALA A 185 23.49 -25.01 -5.32
CA ALA A 185 24.69 -24.67 -4.59
C ALA A 185 24.71 -23.16 -4.32
N VAL A 186 24.60 -22.79 -3.04
CA VAL A 186 25.03 -21.48 -2.56
C VAL A 186 26.52 -21.33 -2.84
N HIS A 187 26.90 -20.23 -3.49
CA HIS A 187 28.30 -19.95 -3.84
C HIS A 187 29.16 -20.00 -2.56
N PRO A 188 30.15 -20.90 -2.44
CA PRO A 188 30.81 -21.24 -1.17
C PRO A 188 31.57 -20.07 -0.53
N LEU A 189 31.88 -19.02 -1.31
CA LEU A 189 32.50 -17.80 -0.80
C LEU A 189 31.52 -16.88 -0.05
N ALA A 190 30.24 -16.84 -0.44
CA ALA A 190 29.24 -15.96 0.19
C ALA A 190 28.81 -16.48 1.58
N ALA A 191 28.67 -17.81 1.72
CA ALA A 191 28.32 -18.43 3.00
C ALA A 191 29.46 -18.31 4.04
N ARG A 192 30.72 -18.39 3.59
CA ARG A 192 31.91 -18.23 4.47
C ARG A 192 32.07 -16.79 4.97
N ALA A 193 31.84 -15.80 4.11
CA ALA A 193 31.98 -14.39 4.48
C ALA A 193 30.96 -13.96 5.55
N LEU A 194 29.71 -14.37 5.41
CA LEU A 194 28.64 -14.08 6.37
C LEU A 194 28.86 -14.78 7.72
N ALA A 195 29.33 -16.04 7.71
CA ALA A 195 29.60 -16.79 8.93
C ALA A 195 30.80 -16.23 9.72
N GLN A 196 31.86 -15.77 9.02
CA GLN A 196 33.03 -15.16 9.66
C GLN A 196 32.71 -13.80 10.27
N ALA A 197 31.89 -12.98 9.60
CA ALA A 197 31.46 -11.68 10.12
C ALA A 197 30.62 -11.84 11.40
N ALA A 198 29.63 -12.75 11.40
CA ALA A 198 28.77 -12.99 12.55
C ALA A 198 29.54 -13.58 13.76
N LEU A 199 30.50 -14.47 13.52
CA LEU A 199 31.33 -15.04 14.59
C LEU A 199 32.27 -14.00 15.20
N GLY A 200 32.82 -13.09 14.39
CA GLY A 200 33.67 -11.99 14.84
C GLY A 200 32.93 -11.05 15.79
N GLU A 201 31.69 -10.66 15.47
CA GLU A 201 30.89 -9.81 16.33
C GLU A 201 30.52 -10.48 17.66
N LEU A 202 30.21 -11.78 17.63
CA LEU A 202 29.84 -12.54 18.83
C LEU A 202 31.03 -12.70 19.79
N ILE A 203 32.22 -12.96 19.26
CA ILE A 203 33.45 -13.09 20.04
C ILE A 203 33.85 -11.72 20.63
N ALA A 204 33.77 -10.65 19.83
CA ALA A 204 34.06 -9.29 20.30
C ALA A 204 33.09 -8.83 21.39
N ALA A 205 31.80 -9.12 21.24
CA ALA A 205 30.79 -8.83 22.26
C ALA A 205 31.07 -9.58 23.57
N ARG A 206 31.44 -10.86 23.49
CA ARG A 206 31.70 -11.70 24.67
C ARG A 206 33.01 -11.35 25.39
N LEU A 207 34.05 -10.96 24.65
CA LEU A 207 35.30 -10.43 25.20
C LEU A 207 35.09 -9.09 25.90
N ARG A 208 34.34 -8.15 25.31
CA ARG A 208 34.01 -6.87 25.95
C ARG A 208 33.25 -7.05 27.27
N TYR A 209 32.33 -8.02 27.33
CA TYR A 209 31.62 -8.38 28.56
C TYR A 209 32.57 -8.90 29.65
N HIS A 210 33.50 -9.81 29.33
CA HIS A 210 34.41 -10.39 30.32
C HIS A 210 35.53 -9.41 30.76
N LEU A 211 35.87 -8.43 29.93
CA LEU A 211 36.85 -7.38 30.24
C LEU A 211 36.24 -6.17 30.96
N GLY A 212 34.93 -6.17 31.23
CA GLY A 212 34.25 -5.06 31.93
C GLY A 212 34.22 -3.74 31.14
N LEU A 213 34.33 -3.81 29.81
CA LEU A 213 34.42 -2.65 28.91
C LEU A 213 33.07 -2.32 28.23
N LEU A 214 31.96 -2.77 28.80
CA LEU A 214 30.61 -2.39 28.39
C LEU A 214 30.02 -1.50 29.47
N ASN A 215 29.75 -0.24 29.13
CA ASN A 215 28.74 0.58 29.81
C ASN A 215 27.36 0.22 29.25
#